data_AF-G4TWB0-F1
#
_entry.id   AF-G4TWB0-F1
#
_cell.length_a   1.000
_cell.length_b   1.000
_cell.length_c   1.000
_cell.angle_alpha   90.00
_cell.angle_beta   90.00
_cell.angle_gamma   90.00
#
_symmetry.space_group_name_H-M   'P 1'
#
loop_
_entity.id
_entity.type
_entity.pdbx_description
1 polymer ?
#
loop_
_entity_poly.entity_id
_entity_poly.type
_entity_poly.pdbx_seq_one_letter_code
_entity_poly.pdbx_strand_id
1 'polypeptide(L)'
;MLFEALAVLTPPALLYKWYTSASPQAAEGAEEEQTHRIDVEPIVSDAFGMSILSQIRGFIWADSIMQKGYEQHKNGMFKMPFFGQWPTIVSGEYIKELARAPESHLSFQAMLNEFMQLELLVGTGISHDAIHLPVIRALTRQLPAFYPEIADETRPAFATQFEKHGKQDKDGWISVKAFKAFSEITTQLNTRAFYRTPTV
;
A
#
# COMPACT_ATOMS: atom_id res chain seq x y z
N MET A 1 -13.96 -17.49 -18.50
CA MET A 1 -13.74 -18.95 -18.74
C MET A 1 -12.55 -19.25 -19.68
N LEU A 2 -11.67 -18.29 -20.01
CA LEU A 2 -10.46 -18.56 -20.82
C LEU A 2 -9.16 -18.65 -19.97
N PHE A 3 -9.19 -18.17 -18.72
CA PHE A 3 -8.03 -18.19 -17.82
C PHE A 3 -7.83 -19.52 -17.08
N GLU A 4 -8.91 -20.30 -16.86
CA GLU A 4 -8.79 -21.59 -16.16
C GLU A 4 -8.17 -22.69 -17.04
N ALA A 5 -8.30 -22.59 -18.37
CA ALA A 5 -7.74 -23.57 -19.29
C ALA A 5 -6.23 -23.39 -19.53
N LEU A 6 -5.68 -22.18 -19.34
CA LEU A 6 -4.26 -21.90 -19.62
C LEU A 6 -3.33 -22.46 -18.53
N ALA A 7 -3.81 -22.55 -17.28
CA ALA A 7 -3.06 -23.10 -16.15
C ALA A 7 -2.87 -24.63 -16.21
N VAL A 8 -3.70 -25.33 -16.99
CA VAL A 8 -3.67 -26.80 -17.07
C VAL A 8 -2.73 -27.31 -18.17
N LEU A 9 -2.40 -26.50 -19.18
CA LEU A 9 -1.64 -26.97 -20.34
C LEU A 9 -0.15 -26.59 -20.33
N THR A 10 0.31 -25.77 -19.40
CA THR A 10 1.75 -25.49 -19.25
C THR A 10 2.34 -26.42 -18.21
N PRO A 11 3.21 -27.36 -18.59
CA PRO A 11 3.98 -28.15 -17.64
C PRO A 11 4.55 -27.25 -16.53
N PRO A 12 4.44 -27.62 -15.25
CA PRO A 12 4.96 -26.84 -14.13
C PRO A 12 6.44 -26.44 -14.31
N ALA A 13 7.21 -27.20 -15.10
CA ALA A 13 8.58 -26.90 -15.48
C ALA A 13 8.75 -25.67 -16.39
N LEU A 14 7.76 -25.37 -17.24
CA LEU A 14 7.74 -24.16 -18.08
C LEU A 14 7.27 -22.94 -17.29
N LEU A 15 6.32 -23.11 -16.38
CA LEU A 15 5.97 -22.08 -15.39
C LEU A 15 7.14 -21.81 -14.44
N TYR A 16 7.87 -22.85 -14.03
CA TYR A 16 9.11 -22.74 -13.27
C TYR A 16 10.17 -21.99 -14.07
N LYS A 17 10.45 -22.38 -15.32
CA LYS A 17 11.40 -21.65 -16.18
C LYS A 17 10.99 -20.20 -16.45
N TRP A 18 9.70 -19.91 -16.62
CA TRP A 18 9.19 -18.56 -16.81
C TRP A 18 9.26 -17.72 -15.53
N TYR A 19 8.91 -18.29 -14.37
CA TYR A 19 9.00 -17.62 -13.07
C TYR A 19 10.46 -17.39 -12.66
N THR A 20 11.32 -18.39 -12.82
CA THR A 20 12.76 -18.28 -12.60
C THR A 20 13.51 -17.68 -13.77
N SER A 21 12.85 -17.25 -14.85
CA SER A 21 13.45 -16.31 -15.82
C SER A 21 12.96 -14.91 -15.56
N ALA A 22 11.70 -14.74 -15.13
CA ALA A 22 11.16 -13.45 -14.72
C ALA A 22 11.82 -12.94 -13.42
N SER A 23 12.24 -13.82 -12.50
CA SER A 23 12.91 -13.40 -11.26
C SER A 23 14.40 -13.06 -11.40
N PRO A 24 15.20 -13.71 -12.27
CA PRO A 24 16.58 -13.31 -12.51
C PRO A 24 16.72 -12.31 -13.66
N GLN A 25 15.89 -12.36 -14.71
CA GLN A 25 16.01 -11.40 -15.84
C GLN A 25 15.38 -10.04 -15.57
N ALA A 26 14.53 -9.90 -14.55
CA ALA A 26 14.23 -8.58 -14.00
C ALA A 26 15.43 -7.97 -13.23
N ALA A 27 16.40 -8.79 -12.83
CA ALA A 27 17.63 -8.38 -12.16
C ALA A 27 18.86 -8.31 -13.09
N GLU A 28 18.89 -9.02 -14.23
CA GLU A 28 20.03 -9.03 -15.18
C GLU A 28 20.19 -7.75 -16.02
N GLY A 29 19.36 -6.73 -15.80
CA GLY A 29 19.53 -5.39 -16.37
C GLY A 29 20.20 -4.37 -15.45
N ALA A 30 20.44 -4.70 -14.18
CA ALA A 30 21.12 -3.84 -13.23
C ALA A 30 22.51 -4.42 -12.95
N GLU A 31 23.55 -3.60 -13.17
CA GLU A 31 24.95 -3.92 -12.90
C GLU A 31 25.09 -4.65 -11.55
N GLU A 32 25.83 -5.78 -11.54
CA GLU A 32 26.09 -6.59 -10.35
C GLU A 32 26.86 -5.78 -9.28
N GLU A 33 26.14 -5.03 -8.46
CA GLU A 33 26.64 -4.57 -7.17
C GLU A 33 26.60 -5.78 -6.22
N GLN A 34 27.78 -6.30 -5.88
CA GLN A 34 27.97 -7.37 -4.89
C GLN A 34 27.42 -6.93 -3.52
N THR A 35 26.12 -7.03 -3.35
CA THR A 35 25.44 -6.87 -2.07
C THR A 35 25.55 -8.20 -1.33
N HIS A 36 26.31 -8.19 -0.24
CA HIS A 36 26.37 -9.29 0.72
C HIS A 36 24.94 -9.64 1.16
N ARG A 37 24.36 -10.72 0.61
CA ARG A 37 23.01 -11.16 0.95
C ARG A 37 22.98 -11.58 2.41
N ILE A 38 22.34 -10.77 3.24
CA ILE A 38 22.02 -11.17 4.61
C ILE A 38 20.86 -12.16 4.52
N ASP A 39 21.13 -13.43 4.79
CA ASP A 39 20.10 -14.47 4.86
C ASP A 39 19.26 -14.26 6.11
N VAL A 40 18.15 -13.54 5.94
CA VAL A 40 17.13 -13.32 6.97
C VAL A 40 16.09 -14.44 6.89
N GLU A 41 15.79 -15.05 8.04
CA GLU A 41 14.86 -16.18 8.15
C GLU A 41 13.42 -15.78 7.78
N PRO A 42 12.73 -16.58 6.93
CA PRO A 42 11.32 -16.36 6.64
C PRO A 42 10.43 -16.96 7.74
N ILE A 43 9.42 -16.21 8.21
CA ILE A 43 8.50 -16.65 9.28
C ILE A 43 7.62 -17.83 8.85
N VAL A 44 7.37 -17.90 7.54
CA VAL A 44 6.55 -18.93 6.91
C VAL A 44 7.35 -19.58 5.81
N SER A 45 7.07 -20.85 5.54
CA SER A 45 7.83 -21.61 4.55
C SER A 45 7.73 -20.95 3.17
N ASP A 46 8.90 -20.67 2.61
CA ASP A 46 9.16 -20.25 1.24
C ASP A 46 9.39 -21.45 0.30
N ALA A 47 9.30 -22.67 0.83
CA ALA A 47 9.51 -23.91 0.09
C ALA A 47 8.52 -24.07 -1.07
N PHE A 48 8.98 -24.76 -2.12
CA PHE A 48 8.23 -25.03 -3.34
C PHE A 48 6.87 -25.68 -3.05
N GLY A 49 5.79 -25.13 -3.62
CA GLY A 49 4.40 -25.54 -3.40
C GLY A 49 3.73 -24.88 -2.18
N MET A 50 4.46 -24.63 -1.10
CA MET A 50 3.95 -23.93 0.08
C MET A 50 4.01 -22.40 -0.08
N SER A 51 4.91 -21.87 -0.91
CA SER A 51 5.06 -20.43 -1.14
C SER A 51 3.76 -19.75 -1.60
N ILE A 52 3.00 -20.34 -2.51
CA ILE A 52 1.71 -19.76 -2.98
C ILE A 52 0.69 -19.76 -1.83
N LEU A 53 0.62 -20.82 -1.05
CA LEU A 53 -0.25 -20.89 0.13
C LEU A 53 0.17 -19.87 1.19
N SER A 54 1.48 -19.70 1.40
CA SER A 54 2.07 -18.70 2.27
C SER A 54 1.73 -17.28 1.81
N GLN A 55 1.71 -17.01 0.50
CA GLN A 55 1.30 -15.72 -0.06
C GLN A 55 -0.19 -15.44 0.11
N ILE A 56 -1.06 -16.42 -0.19
CA ILE A 56 -2.50 -16.29 0.05
C ILE A 56 -2.76 -16.07 1.55
N ARG A 57 -2.05 -16.82 2.40
CA ARG A 57 -2.14 -16.67 3.85
C ARG A 57 -1.62 -15.31 4.31
N GLY A 58 -0.52 -14.83 3.75
CA GLY A 58 0.05 -13.51 3.99
C GLY A 58 -0.90 -12.38 3.60
N PHE A 59 -1.65 -12.55 2.51
CA PHE A 59 -2.64 -11.58 2.08
C PHE A 59 -3.87 -11.53 3.00
N ILE A 60 -4.41 -12.69 3.39
CA ILE A 60 -5.64 -12.77 4.22
C ILE A 60 -5.35 -12.46 5.69
N TRP A 61 -4.19 -12.89 6.21
CA TRP A 61 -3.83 -12.80 7.62
C TRP A 61 -2.51 -12.06 7.84
N ALA A 62 -2.31 -10.97 7.10
CA ALA A 62 -1.11 -10.13 7.19
C ALA A 62 -0.81 -9.72 8.65
N ASP A 63 -1.81 -9.20 9.36
CA ASP A 63 -1.67 -8.74 10.74
C ASP A 63 -1.19 -9.85 11.69
N SER A 64 -1.75 -11.06 11.53
CA SER A 64 -1.38 -12.21 12.38
C SER A 64 0.04 -12.70 12.07
N ILE A 65 0.45 -12.73 10.81
CA ILE A 65 1.81 -13.13 10.43
C ILE A 65 2.82 -12.06 10.86
N MET A 66 2.48 -10.78 10.71
CA MET A 66 3.30 -9.66 11.17
C MET A 66 3.48 -9.70 12.69
N GLN A 67 2.40 -9.91 13.45
CA GLN A 67 2.47 -10.02 14.90
C GLN A 67 3.30 -11.22 15.34
N LYS A 68 3.10 -12.39 14.72
CA LYS A 68 3.91 -13.58 15.01
C LYS A 68 5.40 -13.33 14.72
N GLY A 69 5.69 -12.69 13.60
CA GLY A 69 7.04 -12.27 13.23
C GLY A 69 7.68 -11.35 14.24
N TYR A 70 6.93 -10.33 14.67
CA TYR A 70 7.36 -9.40 15.69
C TYR A 70 7.60 -10.11 17.03
N GLU A 71 6.73 -11.02 17.45
CA GLU A 71 6.89 -11.77 18.71
C GLU A 71 8.14 -12.68 18.69
N GLN A 72 8.46 -13.27 17.54
CA GLN A 72 9.62 -14.16 17.34
C GLN A 72 10.94 -13.38 17.17
N HIS A 73 10.89 -12.21 16.52
CA HIS A 73 12.05 -11.41 16.14
C HIS A 73 11.94 -9.96 16.66
N LYS A 74 11.62 -9.77 17.94
CA LYS A 74 11.29 -8.46 18.56
C LYS A 74 12.28 -7.34 18.24
N ASN A 75 13.57 -7.64 18.15
CA ASN A 75 14.65 -6.70 17.82
C ASN A 75 15.48 -7.18 16.60
N GLY A 76 14.84 -7.87 15.67
CA GLY A 76 15.51 -8.47 14.52
C GLY A 76 14.93 -8.02 13.19
N MET A 77 15.31 -8.78 12.17
CA MET A 77 14.73 -8.71 10.84
C MET A 77 14.08 -10.05 10.55
N PHE A 78 13.02 -10.05 9.77
CA PHE A 78 12.34 -11.26 9.32
C PHE A 78 11.75 -11.06 7.93
N LYS A 79 11.57 -12.15 7.17
CA LYS A 79 10.84 -12.09 5.90
C LYS A 79 9.41 -12.59 6.05
N MET A 80 8.48 -11.91 5.40
CA MET A 80 7.10 -12.38 5.28
C MET A 80 6.62 -12.25 3.84
N PRO A 81 5.71 -13.13 3.39
CA PRO A 81 5.16 -13.05 2.05
C PRO A 81 4.12 -11.93 1.97
N PHE A 82 4.24 -11.08 0.94
CA PHE A 82 3.32 -9.98 0.70
C PHE A 82 3.29 -9.61 -0.80
N PHE A 83 2.11 -9.68 -1.43
CA PHE A 83 1.89 -9.31 -2.84
C PHE A 83 2.91 -9.87 -3.86
N GLY A 84 3.17 -11.18 -3.89
CA GLY A 84 4.13 -11.75 -4.84
C GLY A 84 5.58 -11.73 -4.36
N GLN A 85 5.88 -10.92 -3.34
CA GLN A 85 7.23 -10.61 -2.88
C GLN A 85 7.47 -11.11 -1.44
N TRP A 86 8.73 -11.08 -1.03
CA TRP A 86 9.18 -11.44 0.32
C TRP A 86 9.90 -10.26 0.99
N PRO A 87 9.18 -9.18 1.32
CA PRO A 87 9.78 -8.03 1.98
C PRO A 87 10.43 -8.43 3.30
N THR A 88 11.60 -7.84 3.56
CA THR A 88 12.28 -7.94 4.85
C THR A 88 11.69 -6.87 5.76
N ILE A 89 11.02 -7.31 6.82
CA ILE A 89 10.50 -6.45 7.87
C ILE A 89 11.60 -6.26 8.91
N VAL A 90 11.76 -5.00 9.32
CA VAL A 90 12.79 -4.57 10.26
C VAL A 90 12.12 -4.06 11.53
N SER A 91 12.58 -4.51 12.69
CA SER A 91 12.06 -4.13 14.01
C SER A 91 13.15 -3.61 14.94
N GLY A 92 12.77 -2.88 15.99
CA GLY A 92 13.66 -2.44 17.07
C GLY A 92 14.65 -1.36 16.63
N GLU A 93 15.92 -1.55 16.97
CA GLU A 93 16.97 -0.54 16.80
C GLU A 93 17.31 -0.28 15.32
N TYR A 94 17.15 -1.31 14.47
CA TYR A 94 17.41 -1.23 13.03
C TYR A 94 16.46 -0.30 12.28
N ILE A 95 15.30 0.07 12.86
CA ILE A 95 14.38 1.06 12.26
C ILE A 95 15.10 2.41 12.11
N LYS A 96 15.95 2.77 13.07
CA LYS A 96 16.70 4.04 13.02
C LYS A 96 17.77 4.04 11.94
N GLU A 97 18.38 2.88 11.69
CA GLU A 97 19.36 2.69 10.63
C GLU A 97 18.66 2.73 9.27
N LEU A 98 17.54 2.02 9.14
CA LEU A 98 16.71 2.02 7.93
C LEU A 98 16.24 3.43 7.56
N ALA A 99 15.78 4.21 8.54
CA ALA A 99 15.32 5.58 8.34
C ALA A 99 16.46 6.57 7.99
N ARG A 100 17.71 6.22 8.26
CA ARG A 100 18.91 7.03 7.96
C ARG A 100 19.67 6.53 6.73
N ALA A 101 19.26 5.40 6.16
CA ALA A 101 19.91 4.82 5.00
C ALA A 101 19.82 5.79 3.82
N PRO A 102 20.92 6.00 3.07
CA PRO A 102 20.88 6.83 1.88
C PRO A 102 20.08 6.14 0.77
N GLU A 103 19.43 6.93 -0.09
CA GLU A 103 18.64 6.43 -1.21
C GLU A 103 19.46 5.57 -2.20
N SER A 104 20.79 5.72 -2.20
CA SER A 104 21.71 4.89 -2.99
C SER A 104 21.72 3.42 -2.57
N HIS A 105 21.44 3.13 -1.30
CA HIS A 105 21.39 1.76 -0.78
C HIS A 105 19.95 1.26 -0.62
N LEU A 106 19.00 2.15 -0.29
CA LEU A 106 17.60 1.81 -0.12
C LEU A 106 16.70 2.90 -0.72
N SER A 107 16.17 2.62 -1.91
CA SER A 107 15.25 3.52 -2.60
C SER A 107 13.80 3.16 -2.32
N PHE A 108 13.10 4.05 -1.61
CA PHE A 108 11.67 3.90 -1.34
C PHE A 108 10.84 3.96 -2.63
N GLN A 109 11.22 4.81 -3.58
CA GLN A 109 10.51 4.94 -4.85
C GLN A 109 10.64 3.68 -5.71
N ALA A 110 11.85 3.11 -5.80
CA ALA A 110 12.07 1.86 -6.53
C ALA A 110 11.28 0.71 -5.89
N MET A 111 11.32 0.60 -4.57
CA MET A 111 10.52 -0.37 -3.82
C MET A 111 9.03 -0.22 -4.09
N LEU A 112 8.47 1.00 -4.05
CA LEU A 112 7.05 1.21 -4.35
C LEU A 112 6.70 0.87 -5.81
N ASN A 113 7.56 1.21 -6.77
CA ASN A 113 7.34 0.87 -8.18
C ASN A 113 7.27 -0.66 -8.38
N GLU A 114 8.18 -1.41 -7.76
CA GLU A 114 8.17 -2.88 -7.81
C GLU A 114 6.99 -3.49 -7.03
N PHE A 115 6.73 -2.99 -5.83
CA PHE A 115 5.76 -3.54 -4.90
C PHE A 115 4.30 -3.25 -5.28
N MET A 116 4.01 -2.02 -5.73
CA MET A 116 2.66 -1.59 -6.12
C MET A 116 2.43 -1.60 -7.64
N GLN A 117 3.47 -1.88 -8.44
CA GLN A 117 3.43 -1.72 -9.90
C GLN A 117 2.95 -0.32 -10.30
N LEU A 118 3.52 0.73 -9.70
CA LEU A 118 3.06 2.11 -9.88
C LEU A 118 3.03 2.55 -11.34
N GLU A 119 3.93 2.06 -12.18
CA GLU A 119 3.91 2.33 -13.62
C GLU A 119 2.58 1.90 -14.28
N LEU A 120 2.02 0.77 -13.86
CA LEU A 120 0.73 0.28 -14.36
C LEU A 120 -0.44 1.13 -13.82
N LEU A 121 -0.32 1.65 -12.59
CA LEU A 121 -1.39 2.38 -11.92
C LEU A 121 -1.47 3.85 -12.31
N VAL A 122 -0.32 4.53 -12.42
CA VAL A 122 -0.23 5.99 -12.59
C VAL A 122 0.62 6.42 -13.79
N GLY A 123 1.17 5.46 -14.55
CA GLY A 123 2.02 5.73 -15.69
C GLY A 123 3.47 6.07 -15.31
N THR A 124 4.35 5.98 -16.30
CA THR A 124 5.81 6.13 -16.11
C THR A 124 6.24 7.54 -15.67
N GLY A 125 5.50 8.58 -16.06
CA GLY A 125 5.81 9.96 -15.66
C GLY A 125 5.62 10.21 -14.16
N ILE A 126 4.55 9.68 -13.56
CA ILE A 126 4.29 9.88 -12.13
C ILE A 126 5.14 8.92 -11.27
N SER A 127 5.40 7.71 -11.76
CA SER A 127 6.16 6.68 -11.03
C SER A 127 7.66 6.98 -10.92
N HIS A 128 8.23 7.80 -11.80
CA HIS A 128 9.66 8.14 -11.78
C HIS A 128 9.94 9.56 -11.28
N ASP A 129 9.16 10.54 -11.72
CA ASP A 129 9.47 11.96 -11.46
C ASP A 129 9.03 12.44 -10.07
N ALA A 130 8.40 11.56 -9.27
CA ALA A 130 7.90 11.84 -7.92
C ALA A 130 7.16 13.19 -7.79
N ILE A 131 6.42 13.59 -8.85
CA ILE A 131 5.78 14.90 -9.00
C ILE A 131 4.84 15.22 -7.81
N HIS A 132 4.29 14.19 -7.19
CA HIS A 132 3.44 14.31 -6.02
C HIS A 132 4.17 14.91 -4.80
N LEU A 133 5.49 14.73 -4.64
CA LEU A 133 6.23 15.25 -3.48
C LEU A 133 6.28 16.79 -3.45
N PRO A 134 6.68 17.51 -4.53
CA PRO A 134 6.56 18.96 -4.59
C PRO A 134 5.12 19.46 -4.39
N VAL A 135 4.13 18.75 -4.95
CA VAL A 135 2.71 19.12 -4.82
C VAL A 135 2.26 19.01 -3.37
N ILE A 136 2.57 17.92 -2.67
CA ILE A 136 2.25 17.75 -1.24
C ILE A 136 2.89 18.86 -0.42
N ARG A 137 4.17 19.18 -0.64
CA ARG A 137 4.85 20.28 0.07
C ARG A 137 4.18 21.63 -0.18
N ALA A 138 3.80 21.91 -1.43
CA ALA A 138 3.09 23.13 -1.79
C ALA A 138 1.71 23.20 -1.11
N LEU A 139 0.96 22.10 -1.12
CA LEU A 139 -0.34 21.96 -0.46
C LEU A 139 -0.21 22.15 1.06
N THR A 140 0.79 21.53 1.70
CA THR A 140 1.05 21.70 3.14
C THR A 140 1.28 23.16 3.51
N ARG A 141 2.06 23.90 2.70
CA ARG A 141 2.29 25.34 2.91
C ARG A 141 1.03 26.18 2.68
N GLN A 142 0.12 25.72 1.83
CA GLN A 142 -1.13 26.39 1.51
C GLN A 142 -2.32 25.97 2.38
N LEU A 143 -2.14 25.05 3.34
CA LEU A 143 -3.21 24.63 4.27
C LEU A 143 -3.97 25.81 4.92
N PRO A 144 -3.32 26.90 5.37
CA PRO A 144 -4.04 28.04 5.94
C PRO A 144 -5.02 28.71 4.97
N ALA A 145 -4.77 28.64 3.65
CA ALA A 145 -5.65 29.20 2.63
C ALA A 145 -6.92 28.36 2.42
N PHE A 146 -6.83 27.03 2.61
CA PHE A 146 -7.98 26.13 2.48
C PHE A 146 -8.80 26.00 3.76
N TYR A 147 -8.20 26.31 4.92
CA TYR A 147 -8.85 26.16 6.21
C TYR A 147 -10.23 26.84 6.30
N PRO A 148 -10.41 28.11 5.89
CA PRO A 148 -11.73 28.75 5.92
C PRO A 148 -12.75 28.03 5.04
N GLU A 149 -12.33 27.60 3.83
CA GLU A 149 -13.20 26.89 2.89
C GLU A 149 -13.68 25.54 3.46
N ILE A 150 -12.80 24.80 4.13
CA ILE A 150 -13.14 23.53 4.80
C ILE A 150 -14.02 23.77 6.03
N ALA A 151 -13.72 24.79 6.83
CA ALA A 151 -14.48 25.12 8.03
C ALA A 151 -15.92 25.53 7.69
N ASP A 152 -16.10 26.33 6.65
CA ASP A 152 -17.42 26.77 6.16
C ASP A 152 -18.23 25.59 5.62
N GLU A 153 -17.60 24.63 4.93
CA GLU A 153 -18.27 23.45 4.37
C GLU A 153 -18.53 22.33 5.39
N THR A 154 -17.84 22.35 6.54
CA THR A 154 -17.98 21.29 7.56
C THR A 154 -19.41 21.20 8.06
N ARG A 155 -20.00 22.30 8.54
CA ARG A 155 -21.37 22.26 9.09
C ARG A 155 -22.42 21.81 8.04
N PRO A 156 -22.44 22.38 6.81
CA PRO A 156 -23.30 21.90 5.74
C PRO A 156 -23.10 20.41 5.43
N ALA A 157 -21.86 19.95 5.28
CA ALA A 157 -21.58 18.56 4.97
C ALA A 157 -22.14 17.60 6.03
N PHE A 158 -21.97 17.90 7.32
CA PHE A 158 -22.54 17.09 8.38
C PHE A 158 -24.08 17.07 8.32
N ALA A 159 -24.72 18.23 8.15
CA ALA A 159 -26.18 18.30 8.06
C ALA A 159 -26.72 17.49 6.87
N THR A 160 -26.19 17.71 5.67
CA THR A 160 -26.60 17.01 4.45
C THR A 160 -26.37 15.50 4.56
N GLN A 161 -25.20 15.06 5.03
CA GLN A 161 -24.92 13.63 5.13
C GLN A 161 -25.71 12.95 6.25
N PHE A 162 -26.02 13.66 7.34
CA PHE A 162 -26.86 13.11 8.41
C PHE A 162 -28.33 13.05 8.01
N GLU A 163 -28.83 14.00 7.22
CA GLU A 163 -30.18 13.90 6.64
C GLU A 163 -30.28 12.75 5.63
N LYS A 164 -29.26 12.59 4.77
CA LYS A 164 -29.23 11.57 3.72
C LYS A 164 -29.07 10.14 4.25
N HIS A 165 -28.23 9.93 5.26
CA HIS A 165 -27.92 8.60 5.80
C HIS A 165 -28.54 8.32 7.16
N GLY A 166 -29.14 9.33 7.77
CA GLY A 166 -29.77 9.26 9.07
C GLY A 166 -31.06 8.47 9.03
N LYS A 167 -31.19 7.55 9.98
CA LYS A 167 -32.48 7.00 10.35
C LYS A 167 -32.92 7.69 11.62
N GLN A 168 -34.05 8.40 11.55
CA GLN A 168 -34.68 8.96 12.73
C GLN A 168 -35.12 7.81 13.64
N ASP A 169 -34.61 7.82 14.85
CA ASP A 169 -35.05 6.95 15.92
C ASP A 169 -36.30 7.54 16.59
N LYS A 170 -37.04 6.70 17.31
CA LYS A 170 -38.27 7.09 18.01
C LYS A 170 -38.02 8.18 19.07
N ASP A 171 -36.80 8.23 19.59
CA ASP A 171 -36.39 9.17 20.64
C ASP A 171 -35.78 10.47 20.09
N GLY A 172 -35.88 10.72 18.77
CA GLY A 172 -35.37 11.92 18.12
C GLY A 172 -33.87 11.88 17.78
N TRP A 173 -33.18 10.78 18.08
CA TRP A 173 -31.79 10.55 17.67
C TRP A 173 -31.69 10.17 16.19
N ILE A 174 -30.55 10.51 15.57
CA ILE A 174 -30.29 10.14 14.17
C ILE A 174 -29.21 9.06 14.15
N SER A 175 -29.59 7.84 13.78
CA SER A 175 -28.66 6.74 13.59
C SER A 175 -28.02 6.81 12.20
N VAL A 176 -26.69 6.94 12.14
CA VAL A 176 -25.91 6.98 10.89
C VAL A 176 -24.89 5.83 10.83
N LYS A 177 -24.61 5.34 9.63
CA LYS A 177 -23.48 4.42 9.42
C LYS A 177 -22.19 5.23 9.39
N ALA A 178 -21.46 5.28 10.51
CA ALA A 178 -20.29 6.13 10.71
C ALA A 178 -19.31 6.13 9.51
N PHE A 179 -18.80 4.97 9.09
CA PHE A 179 -17.84 4.89 7.99
C PHE A 179 -18.37 5.49 6.68
N LYS A 180 -19.64 5.20 6.35
CA LYS A 180 -20.27 5.73 5.12
C LYS A 180 -20.44 7.25 5.21
N ALA A 181 -20.99 7.73 6.33
CA ALA A 181 -21.23 9.15 6.54
C ALA A 181 -19.91 9.95 6.50
N PHE A 182 -18.89 9.52 7.25
CA PHE A 182 -17.60 10.21 7.28
C PHE A 182 -16.82 10.13 5.96
N SER A 183 -16.94 9.02 5.21
CA SER A 183 -16.34 8.93 3.87
C SER A 183 -16.97 9.94 2.89
N GLU A 184 -18.31 10.07 2.90
CA GLU A 184 -19.01 11.06 2.06
C GLU A 184 -18.74 12.50 2.52
N ILE A 185 -18.69 12.77 3.82
CA ILE A 185 -18.28 14.08 4.37
C ILE A 185 -16.86 14.44 3.91
N THR A 186 -15.90 13.52 4.06
CA THR A 186 -14.50 13.76 3.65
C THR A 186 -14.41 14.03 2.15
N THR A 187 -15.19 13.30 1.34
CA THR A 187 -15.26 13.50 -0.11
C THR A 187 -15.79 14.89 -0.45
N GLN A 188 -16.87 15.33 0.21
CA GLN A 188 -17.45 16.66 0.00
C GLN A 188 -16.47 17.78 0.39
N LEU A 189 -15.82 17.66 1.56
CA LEU A 189 -14.81 18.63 2.01
C LEU A 189 -13.61 18.71 1.06
N ASN A 190 -13.07 17.57 0.64
CA ASN A 190 -11.98 17.54 -0.34
C ASN A 190 -12.42 18.14 -1.68
N THR A 191 -13.64 17.83 -2.13
CA THR A 191 -14.16 18.37 -3.38
C THR A 191 -14.25 19.89 -3.33
N ARG A 192 -14.74 20.45 -2.21
CA ARG A 192 -14.78 21.89 -1.98
C ARG A 192 -13.38 22.51 -1.99
N ALA A 193 -12.44 21.92 -1.23
CA ALA A 193 -11.08 22.44 -1.10
C ALA A 193 -10.28 22.40 -2.42
N PHE A 194 -10.41 21.33 -3.20
CA PHE A 194 -9.62 21.14 -4.43
C PHE A 194 -10.28 21.72 -5.68
N TYR A 195 -11.60 21.64 -5.81
CA TYR A 195 -12.30 22.02 -7.05
C TYR A 195 -13.13 23.30 -6.92
N ARG A 196 -13.26 23.89 -5.72
CA ARG A 196 -14.02 25.14 -5.45
C ARG A 196 -15.43 25.16 -6.07
N THR A 197 -16.05 24.00 -6.20
CA THR A 197 -17.39 23.90 -6.79
C THR A 197 -18.45 24.36 -5.79
N PRO A 198 -19.50 25.06 -6.22
CA PRO A 198 -20.69 25.26 -5.40
C PRO A 198 -21.37 23.89 -5.20
N THR A 199 -21.63 23.55 -3.95
CA THR A 199 -22.44 22.37 -3.59
C THR A 199 -23.89 22.66 -3.96
N VAL A 200 -24.43 21.88 -4.91
CA VAL A 200 -25.84 21.88 -5.34
C VAL A 200 -26.65 20.99 -4.40
#